data_AF-A0A673I6S7-F1
#
_entry.id   AF-A0A673I6S7-F1
#
_cell.length_a   1.000
_cell.length_b   1.000
_cell.length_c   1.000
_cell.angle_alpha   90.00
_cell.angle_beta   90.00
_cell.angle_gamma   90.00
#
_symmetry.space_group_name_H-M   'P 1'
#
loop_
_entity.id
_entity.type
_entity.pdbx_description
1 polymer ?
#
loop_
_entity_poly.entity_id
_entity_poly.type
_entity_poly.pdbx_seq_one_letter_code
_entity_poly.pdbx_strand_id
1 'polypeptide(L)' 'MGKERIHINLVIIGHVDSGKSTTTGHLVYKCGGIDHRTIEKYEKAATQMGKSSFKYAWVLDKLKAERERGRDLTKYKTPC' A
#
# COMPACT_ATOMS: atom_id res chain seq x y z
N MET A 1 -28.10 -1.85 -16.34
CA MET A 1 -28.15 -0.78 -15.33
C MET A 1 -27.02 -0.98 -14.34
N GLY A 2 -25.94 -0.20 -14.44
CA GLY A 2 -24.87 -0.23 -13.45
C GLY A 2 -25.40 0.32 -12.13
N LYS A 3 -25.38 -0.48 -11.06
CA LYS A 3 -25.73 0.00 -9.71
C LYS A 3 -24.81 1.17 -9.37
N GLU A 4 -25.41 2.30 -9.01
CA GLU A 4 -24.70 3.45 -8.46
C GLU A 4 -23.89 2.99 -7.25
N ARG A 5 -22.57 3.18 -7.29
CA ARG A 5 -21.66 2.74 -6.24
C ARG A 5 -21.57 3.86 -5.21
N ILE A 6 -21.96 3.55 -3.98
CA ILE A 6 -21.81 4.48 -2.86
C ILE A 6 -20.30 4.74 -2.66
N HIS A 7 -19.92 6.01 -2.70
CA HIS A 7 -18.55 6.42 -2.40
C HIS A 7 -18.31 6.38 -0.89
N ILE A 8 -17.27 5.69 -0.46
CA ILE A 8 -16.90 5.54 0.96
C ILE A 8 -15.42 5.93 1.10
N ASN A 9 -15.12 6.79 2.07
CA ASN A 9 -13.76 7.12 2.47
C ASN A 9 -13.36 6.25 3.67
N LEU A 10 -12.20 5.60 3.61
CA LEU A 10 -11.70 4.71 4.67
C LEU A 10 -10.35 5.22 5.20
N VAL A 11 -10.21 5.26 6.53
CA VAL A 11 -8.96 5.60 7.21
C VAL A 11 -8.56 4.43 8.12
N ILE A 12 -7.29 4.03 8.05
CA ILE A 12 -6.75 2.89 8.81
C ILE A 12 -5.70 3.41 9.81
N ILE A 13 -5.98 3.25 11.10
CA ILE A 13 -5.15 3.72 12.22
C ILE A 13 -4.62 2.55 13.05
N GLY A 14 -3.52 2.77 13.78
CA GLY A 14 -2.89 1.74 14.62
C GLY A 14 -1.41 2.01 14.89
N HIS A 15 -0.81 1.22 15.78
CA HIS A 15 0.57 1.38 16.25
C HIS A 15 1.63 1.33 15.12
N VAL A 16 2.80 1.97 15.31
CA VAL A 16 3.91 1.89 14.34
C VAL A 16 4.28 0.41 14.13
N ASP A 17 4.59 0.04 12.88
CA ASP A 17 4.91 -1.34 12.47
C ASP A 17 3.82 -2.41 12.64
N SER A 18 2.57 -2.03 12.96
CA SER A 18 1.41 -2.94 13.00
C SER A 18 0.94 -3.46 11.62
N GLY A 19 1.72 -3.26 10.56
CA GLY A 19 1.39 -3.77 9.21
C GLY A 19 0.23 -3.10 8.47
N LYS A 20 -0.23 -1.91 8.89
CA LYS A 20 -1.37 -1.19 8.27
C LYS A 20 -1.29 -1.11 6.73
N SER A 21 -0.16 -0.64 6.21
CA SER A 21 0.04 -0.48 4.76
C SER A 21 0.04 -1.83 4.05
N THR A 22 0.58 -2.89 4.67
CA THR A 22 0.55 -4.26 4.15
C THR A 22 -0.88 -4.79 4.05
N THR A 23 -1.68 -4.66 5.10
CA THR A 23 -3.08 -5.10 5.12
C THR A 23 -3.92 -4.34 4.11
N THR A 24 -3.72 -3.02 4.03
CA THR A 24 -4.45 -2.15 3.11
C THR A 24 -4.13 -2.50 1.64
N GLY A 25 -2.85 -2.68 1.31
CA GLY A 25 -2.45 -3.08 -0.04
C GLY A 25 -2.96 -4.46 -0.43
N HIS A 26 -3.00 -5.39 0.53
CA HIS A 26 -3.58 -6.72 0.32
C HIS A 26 -5.10 -6.67 0.08
N LEU A 27 -5.81 -5.79 0.78
CA LEU A 27 -7.25 -5.58 0.57
C LEU A 27 -7.53 -5.05 -0.83
N VAL A 28 -6.80 -4.01 -1.27
CA VAL A 28 -6.96 -3.43 -2.61
C VAL A 28 -6.70 -4.46 -3.70
N TYR A 29 -5.69 -5.32 -3.51
CA TYR A 29 -5.41 -6.43 -4.42
C TYR A 29 -6.57 -7.43 -4.50
N LYS A 30 -7.05 -7.93 -3.36
CA LYS A 30 -8.17 -8.89 -3.32
C LYS A 30 -9.47 -8.32 -3.88
N CYS A 31 -9.71 -7.03 -3.70
CA CYS A 31 -10.87 -6.33 -4.24
C CYS A 31 -10.77 -6.06 -5.76
N GLY A 32 -9.67 -6.44 -6.41
CA GLY A 32 -9.47 -6.22 -7.85
C GLY A 32 -9.27 -4.75 -8.21
N GLY A 33 -8.91 -3.90 -7.24
CA GLY A 33 -8.63 -2.48 -7.49
C GLY A 33 -7.33 -2.25 -8.27
N ILE A 34 -6.51 -3.29 -8.42
CA ILE A 34 -5.22 -3.27 -9.10
C ILE A 34 -5.07 -4.49 -9.99
N ASP A 35 -4.61 -4.25 -11.22
CA ASP A 35 -4.31 -5.28 -12.20
C ASP A 35 -3.06 -6.09 -11.82
N HIS A 36 -3.09 -7.40 -12.12
CA HIS A 36 -2.01 -8.34 -11.83
C HIS A 36 -0.66 -7.91 -12.41
N ARG A 37 -0.66 -7.36 -13.63
CA ARG A 37 0.56 -6.88 -14.30
C ARG A 37 1.23 -5.75 -13.54
N THR A 38 0.45 -4.93 -12.85
CA THR A 38 0.97 -3.81 -12.05
C THR A 38 1.64 -4.33 -10.78
N ILE A 39 1.08 -5.37 -10.15
CA ILE A 39 1.69 -6.02 -8.99
C ILE A 39 2.99 -6.74 -9.34
N GLU A 40 3.07 -7.44 -10.46
CA GLU A 40 4.32 -8.07 -10.89
C GLU A 40 5.44 -7.04 -11.11
N LYS A 41 5.10 -5.85 -11.64
CA LYS A 41 6.08 -4.75 -11.74
C LYS A 41 6.54 -4.27 -10.37
N TYR A 42 5.64 -4.14 -9.41
CA TYR A 42 6.00 -3.76 -8.04
C TYR A 42 6.81 -4.84 -7.32
N GLU A 43 6.51 -6.12 -7.54
CA GLU A 43 7.27 -7.23 -6.98
C GLU A 43 8.70 -7.27 -7.53
N LYS A 44 8.89 -7.04 -8.83
CA LYS A 44 10.22 -6.89 -9.43
C LYS A 44 10.99 -5.70 -8.87
N ALA A 45 10.34 -4.53 -8.76
CA ALA A 45 10.98 -3.33 -8.21
C ALA A 45 11.33 -3.47 -6.72
N ALA A 46 10.44 -4.07 -5.93
CA ALA A 46 10.67 -4.36 -4.52
C ALA A 46 11.81 -5.37 -4.33
N THR A 47 11.90 -6.38 -5.19
CA THR A 47 12.99 -7.37 -5.19
C THR A 47 14.33 -6.72 -5.54
N GLN A 48 14.38 -5.83 -6.53
CA GLN A 48 15.60 -5.07 -6.87
C GLN A 48 16.09 -4.19 -5.71
N MET A 49 15.18 -3.69 -4.86
CA MET A 49 15.52 -2.90 -3.68
C MET A 49 15.77 -3.75 -2.42
N GLY A 50 15.81 -5.09 -2.53
CA GLY A 50 16.03 -5.98 -1.39
C GLY A 50 14.86 -6.05 -0.40
N LYS A 51 13.67 -5.60 -0.80
CA LYS A 51 12.46 -5.49 0.02
C LYS A 51 11.32 -6.35 -0.55
N SER A 52 11.61 -7.57 -0.96
CA SER A 52 10.65 -8.50 -1.59
C SER A 52 9.39 -8.74 -0.75
N SER A 53 9.49 -8.68 0.58
CA SER A 53 8.36 -8.82 1.51
C SER A 53 7.36 -7.64 1.49
N PHE A 54 7.74 -6.50 0.90
CA PHE A 54 6.93 -5.26 0.90
C PHE A 54 6.07 -5.07 -0.36
N LYS A 55 5.85 -6.13 -1.15
CA LYS A 55 5.09 -6.03 -2.42
C LYS A 55 3.73 -5.33 -2.31
N TYR A 56 3.03 -5.52 -1.19
CA TYR A 56 1.72 -4.89 -0.94
C TYR A 56 1.83 -3.46 -0.39
N ALA A 57 2.91 -3.11 0.28
CA ALA A 57 3.13 -1.73 0.73
C ALA A 57 3.44 -0.81 -0.48
N TRP A 58 4.15 -1.33 -1.48
CA TRP A 58 4.48 -0.63 -2.72
C TRP A 58 3.28 -0.17 -3.56
N VAL A 59 2.14 -0.83 -3.38
CA VAL A 59 0.87 -0.42 -3.98
C VAL A 59 0.42 0.95 -3.47
N LEU A 60 0.68 1.24 -2.20
CA LEU A 60 0.26 2.47 -1.53
C LEU A 60 1.36 3.54 -1.59
N ASP A 61 2.63 3.14 -1.57
CA ASP A 61 3.77 4.04 -1.63
C ASP A 61 3.93 4.63 -3.06
N LYS A 62 3.31 5.79 -3.28
CA LYS A 62 3.45 6.56 -4.54
C LYS A 62 4.72 7.41 -4.57
N LEU A 63 5.27 7.79 -3.41
CA LEU A 63 6.47 8.62 -3.33
C LEU A 63 7.74 7.78 -3.30
N LYS A 64 8.76 8.20 -4.06
CA LYS A 64 10.07 7.52 -4.14
C LYS A 64 10.75 7.42 -2.76
N ALA A 65 10.59 8.45 -1.92
CA ALA A 65 11.15 8.50 -0.57
C ALA A 65 10.50 7.48 0.40
N GLU A 66 9.24 7.09 0.19
CA GLU A 66 8.54 6.07 0.99
C GLU A 66 9.10 4.68 0.70
N ARG A 67 9.38 4.41 -0.59
CA ARG A 67 9.96 3.16 -1.07
C ARG A 67 11.38 2.93 -0.55
N GLU A 68 12.20 3.97 -0.55
CA GLU A 68 13.58 3.91 0.00
C GLU A 68 13.58 3.68 1.51
N ARG A 69 12.70 4.34 2.27
CA ARG A 69 12.61 4.17 3.72
C ARG A 69 11.85 2.94 4.18
N GLY A 70 11.02 2.33 3.32
CA GLY A 70 10.19 1.17 3.67
C GLY A 70 9.08 1.50 4.68
N ARG A 71 8.76 2.78 4.81
CA ARG A 71 7.67 3.31 5.64
C ARG A 71 7.01 4.46 4.90
N ASP A 72 5.70 4.43 4.89
CA ASP A 72 4.83 5.52 4.45
C ASP A 72 5.20 6.83 5.17
N LEU A 73 5.54 7.86 4.40
CA LEU A 73 5.99 9.17 4.86
C LEU A 73 4.81 10.11 5.07
N THR A 74 3.62 9.76 4.57
CA THR A 74 2.38 10.50 4.83
C THR A 74 1.74 10.17 6.18
N LYS A 75 2.41 9.36 7.01
CA LYS A 75 2.05 9.26 8.42
C LYS A 75 2.32 10.59 9.10
N TYR A 76 1.26 11.29 9.49
CA TYR A 76 1.32 12.25 10.58
C TYR A 76 1.94 11.51 11.77
N LYS A 77 3.21 11.77 12.03
CA LYS A 77 3.87 11.31 13.24
C LYS A 77 3.20 12.09 14.35
N THR A 78 2.24 11.49 15.05
CA THR A 78 1.75 12.04 16.31
C THR A 78 3.00 12.22 17.17
N PRO A 79 3.37 13.47 17.52
CA PRO A 79 4.50 13.67 18.40
C PRO A 79 4.15 13.02 19.73
N CYS A 80 4.95 12.03 20.12
CA CYS A 80 5.02 11.60 21.50
C CYS A 80 5.72 12.70 22.30
#